data_AF-U4V0N9-F1
#
_entry.id   AF-U4V0N9-F1
#
_cell.length_a   1.000
_cell.length_b   1.000
_cell.length_c   1.000
_cell.angle_alpha   90.00
_cell.angle_beta   90.00
_cell.angle_gamma   90.00
#
_symmetry.space_group_name_H-M   'P 1'
#
loop_
_entity.id
_entity.type
_entity.pdbx_description
1 polymer ?
#
loop_
_entity_poly.entity_id
_entity_poly.type
_entity_poly.pdbx_seq_one_letter_code
_entity_poly.pdbx_strand_id
1 'polypeptide(L)' 'MQKPGALLIYTNQPWHPQLEMIARALTSHRGGEAWVMRRRTQGEMDQLVEKAGYRKIEQRIDQWGIFTVSIAERVGDGKA' A
#
# COMPACT_ATOMS: atom_id res chain seq x y z
N MET A 1 -0.83 18.00 -9.63
CA MET A 1 -0.69 16.65 -10.20
C MET A 1 0.78 16.43 -10.51
N GLN A 2 1.36 15.27 -10.17
CA GLN A 2 2.79 15.03 -10.44
C GLN A 2 3.04 14.96 -11.94
N LYS A 3 4.25 15.37 -12.37
CA LYS A 3 4.66 15.29 -13.78
C LYS A 3 4.79 13.83 -14.22
N PRO A 4 4.55 13.52 -15.51
CA PRO A 4 4.91 12.22 -16.09
C PRO A 4 6.37 11.88 -15.78
N GLY A 5 6.64 10.61 -15.44
CA GLY A 5 7.97 10.16 -15.02
C GLY A 5 8.29 10.34 -13.52
N ALA A 6 7.44 11.04 -12.75
CA ALA A 6 7.65 11.16 -11.31
C ALA A 6 7.49 9.81 -10.59
N LEU A 7 8.32 9.56 -9.56
CA LEU A 7 8.32 8.28 -8.84
C LEU A 7 7.44 8.28 -7.58
N LEU A 8 6.50 7.34 -7.59
CA LEU A 8 5.76 6.66 -6.53
C LEU A 8 6.58 5.72 -5.64
N ILE A 9 7.12 6.12 -4.48
CA ILE A 9 7.62 5.14 -3.48
C ILE A 9 6.55 4.91 -2.41
N TYR A 10 6.12 3.66 -2.22
CA TYR A 10 5.08 3.32 -1.23
C TYR A 10 5.35 1.99 -0.53
N THR A 11 4.79 1.85 0.67
CA THR A 11 4.83 0.63 1.45
C THR A 11 3.44 -0.01 1.56
N ASN A 12 3.41 -1.33 1.69
CA ASN A 12 2.18 -2.09 1.96
C ASN A 12 2.49 -3.24 2.92
N GLN A 13 1.46 -3.66 3.65
CA GLN A 13 1.47 -4.89 4.45
C GLN A 13 0.41 -5.85 3.92
N PRO A 14 0.73 -6.65 2.87
CA PRO A 14 -0.26 -7.50 2.21
C PRO A 14 -0.81 -8.58 3.14
N TRP A 15 -0.03 -8.99 4.14
CA TRP A 15 -0.45 -9.85 5.24
C TRP A 15 0.29 -9.45 6.53
N HIS A 16 -0.24 -9.82 7.70
CA HIS A 16 0.43 -9.63 8.99
C HIS A 16 -0.10 -10.64 10.03
N PRO A 17 0.76 -11.41 10.72
CA PRO A 17 0.30 -12.46 11.65
C PRO A 17 -0.37 -11.90 12.91
N GLN A 18 0.06 -10.72 13.36
CA GLN A 18 -0.41 -10.12 14.61
C GLN A 18 -1.48 -9.03 14.42
N LEU A 19 -2.17 -9.00 13.28
CA LEU A 19 -3.09 -7.91 12.93
C LEU A 19 -4.19 -7.70 13.98
N GLU A 20 -4.77 -8.79 14.50
CA GLU A 20 -5.82 -8.75 15.52
C GLU A 20 -5.31 -8.20 16.86
N MET A 21 -4.08 -8.58 17.24
CA MET A 21 -3.43 -8.08 18.45
C MET A 21 -3.18 -6.57 18.35
N ILE A 22 -2.66 -6.10 17.21
CA ILE A 22 -2.41 -4.67 16.95
C ILE A 22 -3.73 -3.88 17.00
N ALA A 23 -4.78 -4.39 16.34
CA ALA A 23 -6.10 -3.75 16.32
C ALA A 23 -6.70 -3.57 17.73
N ARG A 24 -6.44 -4.51 18.66
CA ARG A 24 -6.90 -4.44 20.05
C ARG A 24 -6.01 -3.60 20.96
N ALA A 25 -4.71 -3.56 20.69
CA ALA A 25 -3.75 -2.83 21.53
C ALA A 25 -3.65 -1.34 21.18
N LEU A 26 -3.86 -0.97 19.91
CA LEU A 26 -3.76 0.41 19.43
C LEU A 26 -5.10 1.16 19.50
N THR A 27 -5.67 1.29 20.70
CA THR A 27 -6.96 1.96 20.96
C THR A 27 -6.92 3.48 20.73
N SER A 28 -5.73 4.07 20.64
CA SER A 28 -5.53 5.51 20.35
C SER A 28 -6.05 5.94 18.96
N HIS A 29 -6.15 5.02 18.01
CA HIS A 29 -6.52 5.32 16.61
C HIS A 29 -8.02 5.59 16.42
N ARG A 30 -8.83 5.33 17.45
CA ARG A 30 -10.29 5.47 17.41
C ARG A 30 -10.87 6.04 18.71
N GLY A 31 -10.09 6.81 19.46
CA GLY A 31 -10.56 7.44 20.70
C GLY A 31 -11.01 6.43 21.76
N GLY A 32 -10.41 5.24 21.81
CA GLY A 32 -10.75 4.17 22.75
C GLY A 32 -11.65 3.08 22.18
N GLU A 33 -12.25 3.27 21.00
CA GLU A 33 -13.09 2.24 20.39
C GLU A 33 -12.28 1.13 19.70
N ALA A 34 -12.83 -0.08 19.72
CA ALA A 34 -12.33 -1.17 18.90
C ALA A 34 -12.43 -0.80 17.41
N TRP A 35 -11.38 -1.13 16.66
CA TRP A 35 -11.33 -0.94 15.22
C TRP A 35 -10.81 -2.19 14.54
N VAL A 36 -11.21 -2.38 13.29
CA VAL A 36 -10.76 -3.50 12.46
C VAL A 36 -9.76 -2.98 11.46
N MET A 37 -8.53 -3.48 11.53
CA MET A 37 -7.54 -3.23 10.49
C MET A 37 -7.89 -4.09 9.26
N ARG A 38 -8.24 -3.44 8.15
CA ARG A 38 -8.39 -4.13 6.86
C ARG A 38 -7.05 -4.15 6.14
N ARG A 39 -6.47 -5.34 5.98
CA ARG A 39 -5.34 -5.56 5.07
C ARG A 39 -5.79 -5.33 3.63
N ARG A 40 -4.89 -4.78 2.80
CA ARG A 40 -5.04 -4.77 1.34
C ARG A 40 -4.04 -5.73 0.75
N THR A 41 -4.53 -6.69 -0.02
CA THR A 41 -3.66 -7.58 -0.80
C THR A 41 -2.78 -6.75 -1.73
N GLN A 42 -1.69 -7.34 -2.22
CA GLN A 42 -0.83 -6.61 -3.15
C GLN A 42 -1.58 -6.21 -4.43
N GLY A 43 -2.46 -7.08 -4.93
CA GLY A 43 -3.28 -6.79 -6.10
C GLY A 43 -4.24 -5.61 -5.90
N GLU A 44 -4.89 -5.51 -4.73
CA GLU A 44 -5.73 -4.34 -4.40
C GLU A 44 -4.91 -3.04 -4.35
N MET A 45 -3.69 -3.10 -3.81
CA MET A 45 -2.80 -1.93 -3.78
C MET A 45 -2.37 -1.53 -5.19
N ASP A 46 -2.01 -2.50 -6.02
CA ASP A 46 -1.58 -2.25 -7.40
C ASP A 46 -2.71 -1.63 -8.24
N GLN A 47 -3.97 -2.09 -8.06
CA GLN A 47 -5.14 -1.45 -8.69
C GLN A 47 -5.36 -0.01 -8.23
N LEU A 48 -5.11 0.31 -6.96
CA LEU A 48 -5.23 1.69 -6.45
C LEU A 48 -4.14 2.60 -7.04
N VAL A 49 -2.92 2.09 -7.16
CA VAL A 49 -1.79 2.79 -7.76
C VAL A 49 -2.03 3.05 -9.24
N GLU A 50 -2.54 2.04 -9.96
CA GLU A 50 -2.94 2.17 -11.36
C GLU A 50 -4.05 3.21 -11.55
N LYS A 51 -5.13 3.14 -10.76
CA LYS A 51 -6.22 4.13 -10.78
C LYS A 51 -5.75 5.55 -10.45
N ALA A 52 -4.66 5.69 -9.69
CA ALA A 52 -4.04 6.98 -9.40
C ALA A 52 -3.16 7.53 -10.55
N GLY A 53 -3.08 6.80 -11.67
CA GLY A 53 -2.32 7.17 -12.86
C GLY A 53 -0.85 6.78 -12.80
N TYR A 54 -0.51 5.72 -12.06
CA TYR A 54 0.87 5.23 -11.93
C TYR A 54 1.01 3.81 -12.48
N ARG A 55 2.17 3.51 -13.05
CA ARG A 55 2.57 2.17 -13.47
C ARG A 55 3.65 1.66 -12.52
N LYS A 56 3.42 0.52 -11.89
CA LYS A 56 4.42 -0.11 -11.00
C LYS A 56 5.64 -0.58 -11.79
N ILE A 57 6.84 -0.35 -11.24
CA ILE A 57 8.14 -0.71 -11.84
C ILE A 57 8.75 -1.90 -11.11
N GLU A 58 8.93 -1.78 -9.79
CA GLU A 58 9.62 -2.77 -8.97
C GLU A 58 8.93 -2.91 -7.62
N GLN A 59 9.02 -4.09 -7.04
CA GLN A 59 8.66 -4.35 -5.65
C GLN A 59 9.73 -5.20 -4.99
N ARG A 60 10.08 -4.83 -3.77
CA ARG A 60 10.82 -5.68 -2.84
C ARG A 60 9.92 -6.06 -1.68
N ILE A 61 10.16 -7.25 -1.15
CA ILE A 61 9.44 -7.78 -0.01
C ILE A 61 10.46 -8.33 0.98
N ASP A 62 10.18 -8.20 2.27
CA ASP A 62 11.01 -8.85 3.28
C ASP A 62 10.85 -10.39 3.22
N GLN A 63 11.76 -11.10 3.89
CA GLN A 63 11.83 -12.56 3.90
C GLN A 63 10.61 -13.26 4.53
N TRP A 64 9.83 -12.57 5.35
CA TRP A 64 8.59 -13.04 5.95
C TRP A 64 7.35 -12.65 5.13
N GLY A 65 7.51 -11.83 4.09
CA GLY A 65 6.40 -11.41 3.24
C GLY A 65 5.53 -10.30 3.81
N ILE A 66 5.89 -9.70 4.95
CA ILE A 66 4.99 -8.83 5.72
C ILE A 66 4.97 -7.41 5.16
N PHE A 67 6.10 -6.89 4.74
CA PHE A 67 6.33 -5.54 4.26
C PHE A 67 6.84 -5.57 2.83
N THR A 68 6.19 -4.76 2.00
CA THR A 68 6.68 -4.46 0.65
C THR A 68 7.11 -3.02 0.57
N VAL A 69 8.18 -2.75 -0.20
CA VAL A 69 8.50 -1.42 -0.73
C VAL A 69 8.38 -1.49 -2.24
N SER A 70 7.54 -0.64 -2.81
CA SER A 70 7.30 -0.61 -4.26
C SER A 70 7.65 0.74 -4.84
N ILE A 71 8.10 0.72 -6.10
CA ILE A 71 8.34 1.90 -6.93
C ILE A 71 7.33 1.87 -8.07
N ALA A 72 6.63 2.97 -8.29
CA ALA A 72 5.76 3.19 -9.44
C ALA A 72 6.10 4.53 -10.10
N GLU A 73 5.80 4.67 -11.38
CA GLU A 73 6.08 5.87 -12.16
C GLU A 73 4.77 6.50 -12.62
N ARG A 74 4.68 7.83 -12.52
CA ARG A 74 3.52 8.58 -12.99
C ARG A 74 3.44 8.46 -14.51
N VAL A 75 2.34 7.90 -15.01
CA VAL A 75 2.05 7.87 -16.44
C VAL A 75 1.57 9.27 -16.86
N GLY A 76 2.06 9.75 -18.00
CA GLY A 76 1.52 10.96 -18.61
C GLY A 76 0.21 10.70 -19.36
N ASP A 77 -0.39 11.75 -19.93
CA ASP A 77 -1.60 11.63 -20.74
C ASP A 77 -1.30 10.98 -22.11
N GLY A 78 -0.59 9.86 -22.11
CA GLY A 78 -0.52 8.93 -23.22
C GLY A 78 -1.74 8.02 -23.11
N LYS A 79 -2.67 8.16 -24.05
CA LYS A 79 -3.83 7.28 -24.22
C LYS A 79 -3.46 5.82 -23.93
N ALA A 80 -4.23 5.20 -23.03
CA ALA A 80 -4.36 3.75 -22.95
C ALA A 80 -4.82 3.18 -24.29
#